data_AF-A0A7J4UYU9-F1
#
_entry.id   AF-A0A7J4UYU9-F1
#
_cell.length_a   1.000
_cell.length_b   1.000
_cell.length_c   1.000
_cell.angle_alpha   90.00
_cell.angle_beta   90.00
_cell.angle_gamma   90.00
#
_symmetry.space_group_name_H-M   'P 1'
#
loop_
_entity.id
_entity.type
_entity.pdbx_description
1 polymer ?
#
loop_
_entity_poly.entity_id
_entity_poly.type
_entity_poly.pdbx_seq_one_letter_code
_entity_poly.pdbx_strand_id
1 'polypeptide(L)' 'MRRGKTLKCPSCSSEIPDESRFCLKCGKDVATPAAPAAEPQTDDGSEMFAMMCMAFAFMLFFFSLAPFFMGIW' A
#
# COMPACT_ATOMS: atom_id res chain seq x y z
N MET A 1 -27.16 -3.32 12.51
CA MET A 1 -27.20 -2.29 11.45
C MET A 1 -26.26 -2.70 10.31
N ARG A 2 -26.73 -3.31 9.22
CA ARG A 2 -25.90 -3.55 8.03
C ARG A 2 -25.92 -2.28 7.17
N ARG A 3 -24.81 -1.53 7.12
CA ARG A 3 -24.65 -0.40 6.19
C ARG A 3 -24.56 -0.98 4.78
N GLY A 4 -25.65 -0.97 4.02
CA GLY A 4 -25.63 -1.30 2.59
C GLY A 4 -24.60 -0.42 1.88
N LYS A 5 -23.79 -1.00 0.99
CA LYS A 5 -22.86 -0.27 0.12
C LYS A 5 -23.48 -0.25 -1.28
N THR A 6 -23.47 0.93 -1.90
CA THR A 6 -23.86 1.14 -3.29
C THR A 6 -22.62 1.51 -4.08
N LEU A 7 -22.45 0.92 -5.25
CA LEU A 7 -21.36 1.17 -6.18
C LEU A 7 -21.89 1.75 -7.49
N LYS A 8 -21.02 2.33 -8.31
CA LYS A 8 -21.40 2.87 -9.62
C LYS A 8 -21.10 1.86 -10.72
N CYS A 9 -22.04 1.71 -11.65
CA CYS A 9 -21.86 0.88 -12.83
C CYS A 9 -20.72 1.42 -13.71
N PRO A 10 -19.73 0.63 -14.11
CA PRO A 10 -18.66 1.09 -15.01
C PRO A 10 -19.16 1.42 -16.43
N SER A 11 -20.34 0.95 -16.83
CA SER A 11 -20.86 1.16 -18.19
C SER A 11 -21.86 2.29 -18.34
N CYS A 12 -22.59 2.65 -17.28
CA CYS A 12 -23.63 3.68 -17.34
C CYS A 12 -23.59 4.66 -16.16
N SER A 13 -22.62 4.50 -15.26
CA SER A 13 -22.45 5.32 -14.06
C SER A 13 -23.65 5.37 -13.11
N SER A 14 -24.65 4.50 -13.30
CA SER A 14 -25.80 4.39 -12.41
C SER A 14 -25.41 3.74 -11.08
N GLU A 15 -26.08 4.15 -10.00
CA GLU A 15 -25.90 3.57 -8.67
C GLU A 15 -26.58 2.20 -8.61
N ILE A 16 -25.83 1.19 -8.18
CA ILE A 16 -26.30 -0.19 -8.03
C ILE A 16 -25.83 -0.74 -6.68
N PRO A 17 -26.63 -1.55 -5.97
CA PRO A 17 -26.17 -2.26 -4.78
C PRO A 17 -24.91 -3.12 -5.03
N ASP A 18 -23.99 -3.15 -4.06
CA ASP A 18 -22.74 -3.93 -4.10
C ASP A 18 -22.99 -5.45 -4.23
N GLU A 19 -24.10 -5.93 -3.68
CA GLU A 19 -24.56 -7.30 -3.80
C GLU A 19 -25.14 -7.70 -5.18
N SER A 20 -25.24 -6.77 -6.14
CA SER A 20 -25.82 -7.06 -7.46
C SER A 20 -24.78 -7.56 -8.46
N ARG A 21 -25.13 -8.61 -9.20
CA ARG A 21 -24.28 -9.17 -10.27
C ARG A 21 -24.49 -8.48 -11.63
N PHE A 22 -25.58 -7.73 -11.78
CA PHE A 22 -26.00 -7.10 -13.03
C PHE A 22 -26.56 -5.71 -12.77
N CYS A 23 -26.36 -4.79 -13.72
CA CYS A 23 -26.90 -3.45 -13.63
C CYS A 23 -28.40 -3.41 -13.97
N LEU A 24 -29.23 -2.95 -13.02
CA LEU A 24 -30.68 -2.77 -13.20
C LEU A 24 -31.04 -1.65 -14.20
N LYS A 25 -30.09 -0.80 -14.57
CA LYS A 25 -30.30 0.33 -15.50
C LYS A 25 -29.87 0.02 -16.93
N CYS A 26 -28.77 -0.70 -17.13
CA CYS A 26 -28.21 -0.96 -18.46
C CYS A 26 -28.12 -2.44 -18.85
N GLY A 27 -28.41 -3.37 -17.93
CA GLY A 27 -28.42 -4.80 -18.20
C GLY A 27 -27.04 -5.46 -18.34
N LYS A 28 -25.94 -4.71 -18.16
CA LYS A 28 -24.58 -5.25 -18.23
C LYS A 28 -24.15 -5.90 -16.91
N ASP A 29 -23.37 -6.96 -17.02
CA ASP A 29 -22.72 -7.65 -15.91
C ASP A 29 -21.81 -6.72 -15.11
N VAL A 30 -21.89 -6.82 -13.79
CA VAL A 30 -21.04 -6.11 -12.82
C VAL A 30 -20.14 -7.12 -12.07
N ALA A 31 -20.16 -8.38 -12.51
CA ALA A 31 -19.42 -9.51 -11.92
C ALA A 31 -17.90 -9.47 -12.23
N THR A 32 -17.24 -8.37 -11.90
CA THR A 32 -15.86 -8.39 -11.41
C THR A 32 -15.55 -7.04 -10.75
N PRO A 33 -15.21 -7.01 -9.46
CA PRO A 33 -15.10 -5.78 -8.68
C PRO A 33 -13.83 -5.02 -9.09
N ALA A 34 -13.97 -3.96 -9.88
CA ALA A 34 -12.94 -2.94 -9.97
C ALA A 34 -12.93 -2.18 -8.65
N ALA A 35 -12.02 -2.60 -7.78
CA ALA A 35 -11.63 -1.97 -6.54
C ALA A 35 -11.75 -0.44 -6.65
N PRO A 36 -12.34 0.24 -5.64
CA PRO A 36 -12.03 1.65 -5.50
C PRO A 36 -10.52 1.75 -5.47
N ALA A 37 -9.99 2.67 -6.26
CA ALA A 37 -8.65 3.18 -6.14
C ALA A 37 -8.36 3.45 -4.66
N ALA A 38 -7.80 2.44 -3.99
CA ALA A 38 -6.94 2.65 -2.86
C ALA A 38 -5.67 3.24 -3.50
N GLU A 39 -5.67 4.57 -3.56
CA GLU A 39 -4.56 5.44 -3.18
C GLU A 39 -3.18 4.75 -3.26
N PRO A 40 -2.20 5.29 -4.00
CA PRO A 40 -0.81 4.89 -3.82
C PRO A 40 -0.42 5.18 -2.36
N GLN A 41 -0.53 4.17 -1.51
CA GLN A 41 0.00 4.23 -0.16
C GLN A 41 1.51 4.14 -0.32
N THR A 42 2.08 5.33 -0.19
CA THR A 42 3.50 5.63 -0.12
C THR A 42 4.21 4.61 0.75
N ASP A 43 5.33 4.14 0.23
CA ASP A 43 6.32 3.35 0.94
C ASP A 43 7.02 4.23 1.99
N ASP A 44 6.27 4.75 2.97
CA ASP A 44 6.81 5.45 4.15
C ASP A 44 7.30 4.44 5.21
N GLY A 45 7.67 3.24 4.77
CA GLY A 45 8.40 2.25 5.56
C GLY A 45 9.90 2.25 5.25
N SER A 46 10.29 2.67 4.04
CA SER A 46 11.70 2.72 3.64
C SER A 46 12.46 3.85 4.31
N GLU A 47 11.84 4.97 4.65
CA GLU A 47 12.55 6.08 5.30
C GLU A 47 13.01 5.70 6.72
N MET A 48 12.15 5.04 7.49
CA MET A 48 12.48 4.58 8.84
C MET A 48 13.45 3.39 8.82
N PHE A 49 13.28 2.45 7.88
CA PHE A 49 14.19 1.31 7.76
C PHE A 49 15.56 1.72 7.19
N ALA A 50 15.60 2.65 6.22
CA ALA A 50 16.84 3.19 5.65
C ALA A 50 17.60 4.06 6.66
N MET A 51 16.90 4.88 7.45
CA MET A 51 17.55 5.66 8.50
C MET A 51 18.18 4.76 9.58
N MET A 52 17.48 3.67 9.96
CA MET A 52 18.01 2.68 10.88
C MET A 52 19.17 1.86 10.27
N CYS A 53 19.09 1.47 9.00
CA CYS A 53 20.17 0.78 8.29
C CYS A 53 21.42 1.64 8.11
N MET A 54 21.28 2.93 7.76
CA MET A 54 22.42 3.85 7.62
C MET A 54 23.11 4.10 8.95
N ALA A 55 22.35 4.26 10.04
CA ALA A 55 22.91 4.39 11.39
C ALA A 55 23.65 3.12 11.82
N PHE A 56 23.09 1.94 11.57
CA PHE A 56 23.74 0.67 11.93
C PHE A 56 24.98 0.40 11.08
N ALA A 57 24.93 0.71 9.77
CA ALA A 57 26.09 0.60 8.89
C ALA A 57 27.25 1.49 9.34
N PHE A 58 26.95 2.75 9.72
CA PHE A 58 27.96 3.64 10.28
C PHE A 58 28.52 3.11 11.61
N MET A 59 27.66 2.60 12.49
CA MET A 59 28.10 2.07 13.77
C MET A 59 28.97 0.81 13.61
N LEU A 60 28.61 -0.10 12.71
CA LEU A 60 29.40 -1.29 12.38
C LEU A 60 30.70 -0.95 11.67
N PHE A 61 30.67 0.03 10.76
CA PHE A 61 31.87 0.52 10.08
C PHE A 61 32.83 1.13 11.09
N PHE A 62 32.37 2.05 11.93
CA PHE A 62 33.20 2.62 13.00
C PHE A 62 33.67 1.56 13.99
N PHE A 63 32.84 0.59 14.37
CA PHE A 63 33.23 -0.48 15.27
C PHE A 63 34.12 -1.55 14.60
N SER A 64 34.16 -1.64 13.27
CA SER A 64 35.12 -2.47 12.53
C SER A 64 36.40 -1.72 12.19
N LEU A 65 36.35 -0.39 12.05
CA LEU A 65 37.52 0.47 11.84
C LEU A 65 38.19 0.85 13.16
N ALA A 66 37.44 0.94 14.26
CA ALA A 66 37.96 1.18 15.60
C ALA A 66 39.00 0.11 16.03
N PRO A 67 38.80 -1.21 15.84
CA PRO A 67 39.84 -2.19 16.13
C PRO A 67 41.03 -2.08 15.17
N PHE A 68 40.86 -1.53 13.96
CA PHE A 68 41.97 -1.23 13.05
C PHE A 68 42.79 0.00 13.48
N PHE A 69 42.15 1.02 14.06
CA PHE A 69 42.84 2.23 14.54
C PHE A 69 43.32 2.12 16.00
N MET A 70 42.64 1.32 16.83
CA MET A 70 42.95 1.09 18.24
C MET A 70 43.81 -0.18 18.45
N GLY A 71 44.07 -0.95 17.40
CA GLY A 71 44.93 -2.16 17.39
C GLY A 71 46.20 -2.03 16.54
N ILE A 72 46.53 -0.84 16.04
CA ILE A 72 47.81 -0.53 15.38
C ILE A 72 48.64 0.39 16.31
N TRP A 73 49.06 -0.21 17.42
CA TRP A 73 50.31 0.10 18.12
C TRP A 73 50.84 -1.18 18.77
#